data_AF-A0A2E7XC04-F1
#
_entry.id   AF-A0A2E7XC04-F1
#
_cell.length_a   1.000
_cell.length_b   1.000
_cell.length_c   1.000
_cell.angle_alpha   90.00
_cell.angle_beta   90.00
_cell.angle_gamma   90.00
#
_symmetry.space_group_name_H-M   'P 1'
#
loop_
_entity.id
_entity.type
_entity.pdbx_description
1 polymer ?
#
loop_
_entity_poly.entity_id
_entity_poly.type
_entity_poly.pdbx_seq_one_letter_code
_entity_poly.pdbx_strand_id
1 'polypeptide(L)'
;MLMVIPNSRMIYVIVFLGCIGLMSAALFFEHVMLLDPCPLCILQRIMVIATAAVALVAAIHGPKNLGIKLYGVLMILTSVIGGGISIRQLWLQSLPEDQVPACGASLDYLLDVFPVTEVLNMVLTGDGTCAEVVWTFLGISIPGWTLVGFIGLTAIGIFQILHPKYQSS
;
A
#
# COMPACT_ATOMS: atom_id res chain seq x y z
N MET A 1 -13.84 -29.82 -8.50
CA MET A 1 -13.98 -28.36 -8.62
C MET A 1 -12.65 -27.82 -9.13
N LEU A 2 -12.48 -27.79 -10.45
CA LEU A 2 -11.25 -27.32 -11.10
C LEU A 2 -11.20 -25.80 -10.91
N MET A 3 -10.44 -25.36 -9.92
CA MET A 3 -10.04 -23.98 -9.80
C MET A 3 -9.14 -23.69 -11.02
N VAL A 4 -9.71 -23.07 -12.05
CA VAL A 4 -8.98 -22.60 -13.22
C VAL A 4 -8.01 -21.54 -12.72
N ILE A 5 -6.76 -21.93 -12.44
CA ILE A 5 -5.73 -20.99 -12.01
C ILE A 5 -5.38 -20.16 -13.25
N PRO A 6 -5.65 -18.84 -13.23
CA PRO A 6 -5.34 -17.99 -14.37
C PRO A 6 -3.82 -17.94 -14.60
N ASN A 7 -3.43 -17.77 -15.86
CA ASN A 7 -2.03 -17.59 -16.29
C ASN A 7 -1.36 -16.48 -15.45
N SER A 8 -0.07 -16.63 -15.13
CA SER A 8 0.73 -15.66 -14.37
C SER A 8 0.52 -14.22 -14.84
N ARG A 9 0.49 -13.98 -16.16
CA ARG A 9 0.26 -12.64 -16.72
C ARG A 9 -1.10 -12.06 -16.30
N MET A 10 -2.16 -12.87 -16.29
CA MET A 10 -3.48 -12.42 -15.85
C MET A 10 -3.49 -12.08 -14.36
N ILE A 11 -2.77 -12.84 -13.52
CA ILE A 11 -2.64 -12.53 -12.09
C ILE A 11 -1.98 -11.16 -11.89
N TYR A 12 -0.87 -10.88 -12.59
CA TYR A 12 -0.20 -9.58 -12.51
C TYR A 12 -1.08 -8.42 -13.03
N VAL A 13 -1.88 -8.66 -14.09
CA VAL A 13 -2.85 -7.66 -14.58
C VAL A 13 -3.94 -7.40 -13.54
N ILE A 14 -4.48 -8.43 -12.90
CA ILE A 14 -5.49 -8.28 -11.83
C ILE A 14 -4.91 -7.49 -10.65
N VAL A 15 -3.67 -7.78 -10.24
CA VAL A 15 -2.96 -7.04 -9.19
C VAL A 15 -2.79 -5.57 -9.58
N PHE A 16 -2.35 -5.30 -10.81
CA PHE A 16 -2.19 -3.94 -11.32
C PHE A 16 -3.51 -3.17 -11.34
N LEU A 17 -4.59 -3.78 -11.84
CA LEU A 17 -5.93 -3.18 -11.82
C LEU A 17 -6.43 -2.94 -10.39
N GLY A 18 -6.14 -3.85 -9.47
CA GLY A 18 -6.45 -3.67 -8.04
C GLY A 18 -5.72 -2.46 -7.45
N CYS A 19 -4.44 -2.27 -7.77
CA CYS A 19 -3.67 -1.11 -7.34
C CYS A 19 -4.21 0.20 -7.94
N ILE A 20 -4.61 0.20 -9.21
CA ILE A 20 -5.29 1.34 -9.84
C ILE A 20 -6.61 1.64 -9.12
N GLY A 21 -7.38 0.61 -8.76
CA GLY A 21 -8.62 0.77 -7.99
C GLY A 21 -8.38 1.44 -6.63
N LEU A 22 -7.37 0.99 -5.89
CA LEU A 22 -6.96 1.59 -4.62
C LEU A 22 -6.53 3.06 -4.78
N MET A 23 -5.72 3.36 -5.81
CA MET A 23 -5.31 4.74 -6.10
C MET A 23 -6.47 5.63 -6.53
N SER A 24 -7.40 5.10 -7.32
CA SER A 24 -8.60 5.83 -7.76
C SER A 24 -9.50 6.14 -6.56
N ALA A 25 -9.67 5.20 -5.64
CA ALA A 25 -10.38 5.44 -4.39
C ALA A 25 -9.68 6.51 -3.55
N ALA A 26 -8.35 6.47 -3.43
CA ALA A 26 -7.58 7.48 -2.70
C ALA A 26 -7.74 8.88 -3.29
N LEU A 27 -7.71 9.01 -4.62
CA LEU A 27 -7.94 10.28 -5.32
C LEU A 27 -9.38 10.78 -5.19
N PHE A 28 -10.35 9.86 -5.15
CA PHE A 28 -11.75 10.19 -4.89
C PHE A 28 -11.92 10.81 -3.49
N PHE A 29 -11.33 10.22 -2.45
CA PHE A 29 -11.39 10.80 -1.10
C PHE A 29 -10.72 12.18 -1.01
N GLU A 30 -9.62 12.38 -1.72
CA GLU A 30 -8.92 13.66 -1.72
C GLU A 30 -9.70 14.75 -2.48
N HIS A 31 -10.12 14.48 -3.72
CA HIS A 31 -10.68 15.51 -4.60
C HIS A 31 -12.20 15.69 -4.46
N VAL A 32 -12.93 14.62 -4.12
CA VAL A 32 -14.40 14.66 -4.03
C VAL A 32 -14.85 14.90 -2.60
N MET A 33 -14.21 14.23 -1.63
CA MET A 33 -14.57 14.37 -0.23
C MET A 33 -13.76 15.47 0.47
N LEU A 34 -12.77 16.08 -0.21
CA LEU A 34 -11.92 17.17 0.30
C LEU A 34 -11.19 16.79 1.60
N LEU A 35 -10.74 15.53 1.71
CA LEU A 35 -9.90 15.09 2.81
C LEU A 35 -8.43 15.37 2.50
N ASP A 36 -7.77 16.14 3.36
CA ASP A 36 -6.33 16.36 3.25
C ASP A 36 -5.55 15.05 3.47
N PRO A 37 -4.63 14.69 2.56
CA PRO A 37 -3.87 13.46 2.68
C PRO A 37 -2.82 13.56 3.78
N CYS A 38 -2.87 12.64 4.75
CA CYS A 38 -1.86 12.56 5.79
C CYS A 38 -0.49 12.11 5.23
N PRO A 39 0.65 12.53 5.81
CA PRO A 39 1.98 12.12 5.34
C PRO A 39 2.18 10.59 5.30
N LEU A 40 1.65 9.85 6.28
CA LEU A 40 1.66 8.37 6.27
C LEU A 40 0.81 7.78 5.12
N CYS A 41 -0.29 8.44 4.79
CA CYS A 41 -1.19 8.07 3.69
C CYS A 41 -0.46 8.23 2.34
N ILE A 42 0.36 9.27 2.21
CA ILE A 42 1.20 9.50 1.02
C ILE A 42 2.24 8.39 0.89
N LEU A 43 2.90 7.98 1.98
CA LEU A 43 3.82 6.83 1.93
C LEU A 43 3.12 5.54 1.52
N GLN A 44 1.91 5.28 2.01
CA GLN A 44 1.12 4.12 1.57
C GLN A 44 0.82 4.17 0.06
N ARG A 45 0.46 5.35 -0.48
CA ARG A 45 0.25 5.54 -1.92
C ARG A 45 1.53 5.23 -2.71
N ILE A 46 2.70 5.67 -2.25
CA ILE A 46 3.99 5.33 -2.87
C ILE A 46 4.20 3.82 -2.90
N MET A 47 3.87 3.11 -1.82
CA MET A 47 3.99 1.64 -1.77
C MET A 47 2.99 0.92 -2.69
N VAL A 48 1.77 1.44 -2.83
CA VAL A 48 0.79 0.93 -3.81
C VAL A 48 1.30 1.14 -5.24
N ILE A 49 1.83 2.33 -5.56
CA ILE A 49 2.41 2.65 -6.87
C ILE A 49 3.62 1.75 -7.16
N ALA A 50 4.49 1.53 -6.18
CA ALA A 50 5.63 0.62 -6.31
C ALA A 50 5.16 -0.81 -6.62
N THR A 51 4.15 -1.31 -5.91
CA THR A 51 3.55 -2.63 -6.18
C THR A 51 2.93 -2.68 -7.58
N ALA A 52 2.22 -1.63 -8.00
CA ALA A 52 1.64 -1.52 -9.33
C ALA A 52 2.71 -1.55 -10.43
N ALA A 53 3.83 -0.84 -10.23
CA ALA A 53 4.95 -0.83 -11.18
C ALA A 53 5.57 -2.22 -11.32
N VAL A 54 5.81 -2.92 -10.20
CA VAL A 54 6.31 -4.30 -10.21
C VAL A 54 5.34 -5.22 -10.96
N ALA A 55 4.04 -5.12 -10.68
CA ALA A 55 3.02 -5.93 -11.34
C ALA A 55 2.91 -5.62 -12.85
N LEU A 56 3.01 -4.36 -13.25
CA LEU A 56 2.98 -3.95 -14.65
C LEU A 56 4.19 -4.50 -15.43
N VAL A 57 5.39 -4.36 -14.86
CA VAL A 57 6.63 -4.91 -15.46
C VAL A 57 6.54 -6.43 -15.57
N ALA A 58 6.04 -7.11 -14.53
CA ALA A 58 5.83 -8.56 -14.56
C ALA A 58 4.79 -8.98 -15.61
N ALA A 59 3.69 -8.24 -15.75
CA ALA A 59 2.67 -8.49 -16.76
C ALA A 59 3.23 -8.36 -18.19
N ILE A 60 4.04 -7.33 -18.46
CA ILE A 60 4.65 -7.11 -19.78
C ILE A 60 5.69 -8.19 -20.07
N HIS A 61 6.61 -8.44 -19.13
CA HIS A 61 7.70 -9.41 -19.30
C HIS A 61 7.19 -10.84 -19.54
N GLY A 62 6.07 -11.23 -18.91
CA GLY A 62 5.55 -12.60 -19.00
C GLY A 62 6.54 -13.64 -18.45
N PRO A 63 6.99 -13.50 -17.18
CA PRO A 63 8.07 -14.28 -16.62
C PRO A 63 7.74 -15.78 -16.53
N LYS A 64 8.77 -16.61 -16.75
CA LYS A 64 8.75 -18.05 -16.42
C LYS A 64 8.99 -18.24 -14.91
N ASN A 65 8.99 -19.50 -14.44
CA ASN A 65 9.13 -19.89 -13.03
C ASN A 65 10.06 -19.03 -12.15
N LEU A 66 11.27 -18.70 -12.61
CA LEU A 66 12.23 -17.92 -11.83
C LEU A 66 11.83 -16.44 -11.70
N GLY A 67 11.30 -15.85 -12.78
CA GLY A 67 10.82 -14.48 -12.78
C GLY A 67 9.55 -14.32 -11.94
N ILE A 68 8.64 -15.31 -11.96
CA ILE A 68 7.44 -15.31 -11.10
C ILE A 68 7.83 -15.20 -9.63
N LYS A 69 8.87 -15.93 -9.20
CA LYS A 69 9.39 -15.82 -7.84
C LYS A 69 9.98 -14.45 -7.54
N LEU A 70 10.79 -13.91 -8.46
CA LEU A 70 11.44 -12.62 -8.25
C LEU A 70 10.42 -11.47 -8.11
N TYR A 71 9.47 -11.38 -9.05
CA TYR A 71 8.41 -10.38 -9.01
C TYR A 71 7.45 -10.62 -7.83
N GLY A 72 7.17 -11.88 -7.48
CA GLY A 72 6.42 -12.25 -6.29
C GLY A 72 7.06 -11.73 -5.00
N VAL A 73 8.38 -11.91 -4.85
CA VAL A 73 9.14 -11.40 -3.69
C VAL A 73 9.11 -9.87 -3.64
N LEU A 74 9.32 -9.20 -4.78
CA LEU A 74 9.25 -7.74 -4.87
C LEU A 74 7.86 -7.21 -4.46
N MET A 75 6.78 -7.81 -4.95
CA MET A 75 5.42 -7.43 -4.57
C MET A 75 5.12 -7.66 -3.09
N ILE A 76 5.58 -8.79 -2.53
CA ILE A 76 5.45 -9.04 -1.08
C ILE A 76 6.19 -7.96 -0.30
N LEU A 77 7.43 -7.64 -0.70
CA LEU A 77 8.25 -6.67 0.01
C LEU A 77 7.60 -5.28 0.00
N THR A 78 7.11 -4.82 -1.15
CA THR A 78 6.41 -3.53 -1.23
C THR A 78 5.08 -3.56 -0.47
N SER A 79 4.34 -4.65 -0.53
CA SER A 79 3.03 -4.78 0.15
C SER A 79 3.18 -4.89 1.67
N VAL A 80 4.19 -5.59 2.17
CA VAL A 80 4.47 -5.74 3.61
C VAL A 80 4.94 -4.41 4.20
N ILE A 81 5.81 -3.68 3.49
CA ILE A 81 6.22 -2.35 3.94
C ILE A 81 5.01 -1.40 3.98
N GLY A 82 4.19 -1.39 2.92
CA GLY A 82 2.95 -0.60 2.89
C GLY A 82 1.97 -0.97 4.02
N GLY A 83 1.77 -2.26 4.26
CA GLY A 83 0.95 -2.76 5.36
C GLY A 83 1.51 -2.38 6.73
N GLY A 84 2.83 -2.39 6.91
CA GLY A 84 3.48 -1.91 8.14
C GLY A 84 3.20 -0.43 8.42
N ILE A 85 3.20 0.40 7.37
CA ILE A 85 2.83 1.83 7.47
C ILE A 85 1.35 1.98 7.84
N SER A 86 0.45 1.19 7.24
CA SER A 86 -0.97 1.19 7.61
C SER A 86 -1.21 0.74 9.05
N ILE A 87 -0.49 -0.28 9.53
CA ILE A 87 -0.55 -0.73 10.94
C ILE A 87 -0.08 0.39 11.87
N ARG A 88 1.02 1.08 11.53
CA ARG A 88 1.52 2.23 12.30
C ARG A 88 0.46 3.32 12.39
N GLN A 89 -0.24 3.62 11.30
CA GLN A 89 -1.32 4.59 11.29
C GLN A 89 -2.51 4.15 12.15
N LEU A 90 -2.93 2.88 12.06
CA LEU A 90 -3.98 2.34 12.93
C LEU A 90 -3.59 2.40 14.41
N TRP A 91 -2.32 2.16 14.73
CA TRP A 91 -1.81 2.30 16.08
C TRP A 91 -1.92 3.76 16.55
N LEU A 92 -1.53 4.73 15.73
CA LEU A 92 -1.70 6.16 16.04
C LEU A 92 -3.17 6.55 16.24
N GLN A 93 -4.10 6.00 15.45
CA GLN A 93 -5.54 6.22 15.61
C GLN A 93 -6.13 5.58 16.89
N SER A 94 -5.40 4.64 17.51
CA SER A 94 -5.81 4.01 18.77
C SER A 94 -5.26 4.73 20.02
N LEU A 95 -4.33 5.67 19.84
CA LEU A 95 -3.77 6.44 20.95
C LEU A 95 -4.77 7.50 21.42
N PRO A 96 -4.88 7.73 22.74
CA PRO A 96 -5.73 8.80 23.26
C PRO A 96 -5.11 10.17 22.96
N GLU A 97 -5.97 11.20 22.80
CA GLU A 97 -5.63 12.54 22.28
C GLU A 97 -4.48 13.24 23.03
N ASP A 98 -4.29 12.90 24.30
CA ASP A 98 -3.24 13.39 25.20
C ASP A 98 -1.84 12.78 24.95
N GLN A 99 -1.75 11.69 24.19
CA GLN A 99 -0.49 11.04 23.81
C GLN A 99 -0.14 11.20 22.34
N VAL A 100 -0.96 11.93 21.58
CA VAL A 100 -0.72 12.19 20.16
C VAL A 100 0.43 13.20 20.02
N PRO A 101 1.50 12.91 19.25
CA PRO A 101 2.60 13.84 19.05
C PRO A 101 2.09 15.18 18.49
N ALA A 102 2.50 16.27 19.12
CA ALA A 102 2.09 17.62 18.77
C ALA A 102 2.28 17.88 17.27
N CYS A 103 1.21 18.39 16.64
CA CYS A 103 1.13 18.92 15.26
C CYS A 103 2.47 18.95 14.51
N GLY A 104 2.65 18.00 13.59
CA GLY A 104 3.75 18.01 12.64
C GLY A 104 3.55 19.14 11.63
N ALA A 105 4.65 19.74 11.18
CA ALA A 105 4.60 20.67 10.06
C ALA A 105 4.14 19.92 8.79
N SER A 106 3.45 20.62 7.88
CA SER A 106 3.02 20.08 6.60
C SER A 106 4.18 19.42 5.84
N LEU A 107 3.93 18.32 5.13
CA LEU A 107 4.95 17.56 4.38
C LEU A 107 5.79 18.45 3.45
N ASP A 108 5.16 19.41 2.78
CA ASP A 108 5.84 20.33 1.85
C ASP A 108 6.90 21.18 2.57
N TYR A 109 6.57 21.71 3.75
CA TYR A 109 7.52 22.45 4.59
C TYR A 109 8.66 21.57 5.08
N LEU A 110 8.38 20.30 5.45
CA LEU A 110 9.42 19.38 5.88
C LEU A 110 10.40 19.08 4.74
N LEU A 111 9.91 18.88 3.51
CA LEU A 111 10.74 18.63 2.33
C LEU A 111 11.57 19.87 1.89
N ASP A 112 11.07 21.08 2.13
CA ASP A 112 11.79 22.32 1.82
C ASP A 112 12.93 22.59 2.81
N VAL A 113 12.79 22.16 4.07
CA VAL A 113 13.72 22.52 5.15
C VAL A 113 14.69 21.40 5.51
N PHE A 114 14.27 20.14 5.39
CA PHE A 114 15.04 18.97 5.84
C PHE A 114 15.39 18.03 4.68
N PRO A 115 16.53 17.30 4.77
CA PRO A 115 16.86 16.27 3.79
C PRO A 115 15.82 15.14 3.80
N VAL A 116 15.56 14.56 2.63
CA VAL A 116 14.51 13.53 2.41
C VAL A 116 14.58 12.36 3.42
N THR A 117 15.78 11.99 3.86
CA THR A 117 15.99 10.93 4.86
C THR A 117 15.45 11.30 6.25
N GLU A 118 15.61 12.56 6.66
CA GLU A 118 15.08 13.06 7.94
C GLU A 118 13.57 13.24 7.85
N VAL A 119 13.07 13.74 6.72
CA VAL A 119 11.62 13.85 6.47
C VAL A 119 10.97 12.47 6.53
N LEU A 120 11.57 11.44 5.91
CA LEU A 120 11.03 10.09 5.97
C LEU A 120 10.93 9.56 7.41
N ASN A 121 11.95 9.81 8.24
CA ASN A 121 11.91 9.43 9.66
C ASN A 121 10.83 10.20 10.44
N MET A 122 10.67 11.50 10.18
CA MET A 122 9.61 12.30 10.81
C MET A 122 8.21 11.83 10.39
N VAL A 123 7.99 11.57 9.10
CA VAL A 123 6.72 11.06 8.58
C VAL A 123 6.38 9.68 9.14
N LEU A 124 7.37 8.78 9.24
CA LEU A 124 7.17 7.45 9.84
C LEU A 124 6.89 7.49 11.34
N THR A 125 7.41 8.52 12.04
CA THR A 125 7.11 8.76 13.45
C THR A 125 5.62 9.06 13.63
N GLY A 126 5.06 9.81 12.68
CA GLY A 126 3.66 10.22 12.64
C GLY A 126 3.38 11.43 13.52
N ASP A 127 2.35 12.18 13.17
CA ASP A 127 1.88 13.36 13.90
C ASP A 127 0.36 13.28 14.15
N GLY A 128 -0.20 14.29 14.80
CA GLY A 128 -1.63 14.33 15.09
C GLY A 128 -2.55 14.27 13.88
N THR A 129 -2.11 14.77 12.72
CA THR A 129 -2.91 14.69 11.48
C THR A 129 -3.11 13.23 11.01
N CYS A 130 -2.18 12.34 11.38
CA CYS A 130 -2.26 10.92 11.06
C CYS A 130 -3.12 10.11 12.05
N ALA A 131 -3.33 10.63 13.27
CA ALA A 131 -4.11 10.01 14.33
C ALA A 131 -5.62 10.32 14.21
N GLU A 132 -5.99 11.34 13.46
CA GLU A 132 -7.40 11.67 13.24
C GLU A 132 -8.12 10.62 12.39
N VAL A 133 -9.30 10.22 12.86
CA VAL A 133 -10.21 9.33 12.14
C VAL A 133 -11.18 10.19 11.33
N VAL A 134 -10.72 10.60 10.15
CA VAL A 134 -11.48 11.43 9.21
C VAL A 134 -12.65 10.70 8.54
N TRP A 135 -12.56 9.37 8.40
CA TRP A 135 -13.62 8.56 7.79
C TRP A 135 -13.57 7.10 8.22
N THR A 136 -14.75 6.51 8.38
CA THR A 136 -14.93 5.09 8.70
C THR A 136 -16.00 4.46 7.82
N PHE A 137 -15.74 3.23 7.37
CA PHE A 137 -16.71 2.41 6.65
C PHE A 137 -16.76 1.01 7.21
N LEU A 138 -17.97 0.55 7.54
CA LEU A 138 -18.22 -0.69 8.28
C LEU A 138 -17.46 -0.75 9.61
N GLY A 139 -17.22 0.40 10.24
CA GLY A 139 -16.45 0.50 11.50
C GLY A 139 -14.94 0.41 11.32
N ILE A 140 -14.43 0.34 10.08
CA ILE A 140 -13.00 0.30 9.77
C ILE A 140 -12.60 1.64 9.15
N SER A 141 -11.53 2.25 9.63
CA SER A 141 -11.00 3.50 9.08
C SER A 141 -10.33 3.29 7.71
N ILE A 142 -10.07 4.38 6.97
CA ILE A 142 -9.33 4.34 5.70
C ILE A 142 -8.04 3.50 5.79
N PRO A 143 -7.13 3.71 6.77
CA PRO A 143 -5.92 2.89 6.87
C PRO A 143 -6.22 1.41 7.13
N GLY A 144 -7.33 1.08 7.81
CA GLY A 144 -7.76 -0.31 7.98
C GLY A 144 -8.13 -0.99 6.66
N TRP A 145 -8.85 -0.29 5.77
CA TRP A 145 -9.16 -0.82 4.43
C TRP A 145 -7.91 -0.93 3.55
N THR A 146 -6.97 0.03 3.65
CA THR A 146 -5.68 -0.08 2.94
C THR A 146 -4.86 -1.29 3.42
N LEU A 147 -4.88 -1.59 4.72
CA LEU A 147 -4.23 -2.76 5.29
C LEU A 147 -4.82 -4.06 4.74
N VAL A 148 -6.15 -4.16 4.64
CA VAL A 148 -6.81 -5.31 3.99
C VAL A 148 -6.35 -5.46 2.54
N GLY A 149 -6.23 -4.36 1.80
CA GLY A 149 -5.66 -4.34 0.45
C GLY A 149 -4.24 -4.90 0.40
N PHE A 150 -3.34 -4.41 1.26
CA PHE A 150 -1.96 -4.90 1.34
C PHE A 150 -1.85 -6.37 1.76
N ILE A 151 -2.71 -6.85 2.67
CA ILE A 151 -2.79 -8.26 3.04
C ILE A 151 -3.20 -9.11 1.83
N GLY A 152 -4.21 -8.67 1.06
CA GLY A 152 -4.64 -9.34 -0.16
C GLY A 152 -3.52 -9.42 -1.21
N LEU A 153 -2.81 -8.32 -1.44
CA LEU A 153 -1.66 -8.26 -2.34
C LEU A 153 -0.52 -9.20 -1.89
N THR A 154 -0.22 -9.21 -0.59
CA THR A 154 0.79 -10.10 -0.01
C THR A 154 0.40 -11.57 -0.17
N ALA A 155 -0.87 -11.92 0.08
CA ALA A 155 -1.38 -13.28 -0.09
C ALA A 155 -1.28 -13.74 -1.55
N ILE A 156 -1.61 -12.87 -2.51
CA ILE A 156 -1.44 -13.15 -3.95
C ILE A 156 0.04 -13.36 -4.30
N GLY A 157 0.95 -12.56 -3.75
CA GLY A 157 2.39 -12.72 -3.91
C GLY A 157 2.89 -14.08 -3.38
N ILE A 158 2.47 -14.46 -2.18
CA ILE A 158 2.82 -15.75 -1.57
C ILE A 158 2.29 -16.91 -2.42
N PHE A 159 1.04 -16.83 -2.86
CA PHE A 159 0.43 -17.84 -3.71
C PHE A 159 1.22 -18.06 -5.02
N GLN A 160 1.71 -16.99 -5.64
CA GLN A 160 2.55 -17.07 -6.84
C GLN A 160 3.92 -17.73 -6.58
N ILE A 161 4.54 -17.46 -5.45
CA ILE A 161 5.82 -18.08 -5.08
C ILE A 161 5.66 -19.58 -4.79
N LEU A 162 4.54 -19.99 -4.18
CA LEU A 162 4.25 -21.39 -3.84
C LEU A 162 3.84 -22.23 -5.05
N HIS A 163 3.15 -21.64 -6.04
CA HIS A 163 2.63 -22.36 -7.22
C HIS A 163 3.16 -21.85 -8.58
N PRO A 164 4.49 -21.66 -8.77
CA PRO A 164 5.02 -21.10 -10.01
C PRO A 164 4.84 -22.08 -11.19
N LYS A 165 4.95 -23.39 -10.94
CA LYS A 165 4.87 -24.44 -11.99
C LYS A 165 3.51 -24.46 -12.71
N TYR A 166 2.42 -24.13 -12.02
CA TYR A 166 1.09 -24.13 -12.63
C TYR A 166 0.84 -22.86 -13.44
N GLN A 167 1.59 -21.79 -13.16
CA GLN A 167 1.38 -20.46 -13.73
C GLN A 167 2.20 -20.22 -15.00
N SER A 168 3.21 -21.05 -15.28
CA SER A 168 4.08 -20.96 -16.46
C SER A 168 3.68 -21.86 -17.63
N SER A 169 2.56 -22.59 -17.53
CA SER A 169 2.04 -23.51 -18.56
C SER A 169 0.95 -22.86 -19.39
#